data_AF-A0A8I0U8M3-F1
#
_entry.id   AF-A0A8I0U8M3-F1
#
_cell.length_a   1.000
_cell.length_b   1.000
_cell.length_c   1.000
_cell.angle_alpha   90.00
_cell.angle_beta   90.00
_cell.angle_gamma   90.00
#
_symmetry.space_group_name_H-M   'P 1'
#
loop_
_entity.id
_entity.type
_entity.pdbx_description
1 polymer ?
#
loop_
_entity_poly.entity_id
_entity_poly.type
_entity_poly.pdbx_seq_one_letter_code
_entity_poly.pdbx_strand_id
1 'polypeptide(L)'
;MIFRTEFVFFVLFLAGCTSDKPDKIVPEKVIKKSIYPSGDFPSVPALALPTPSEKVVSEGNTDGRVSYTSLRTIMAQNGRVLTLWALAQGSWLWAYDPPSSSGFGGVRNWNINPMSKNGTSIFKFTNAVTGTCIEAYKNGIIHNACDVNNTAQDFIILPATSGGVFLKNISQNKCLRYDIITHTIYSGIYLTDCPAKNEKSYDQIWYIAPALTNTIPLS
;
A
#
# COMPACT_ATOMS: atom_id res chain seq x y z
N MET A 1 34.70 -34.12 55.26
CA MET A 1 35.45 -35.06 54.40
C MET A 1 35.50 -34.44 53.01
N ILE A 2 36.70 -34.07 52.57
CA ILE A 2 37.02 -33.34 51.34
C ILE A 2 37.38 -34.34 50.25
N PHE A 3 36.89 -34.16 49.01
CA PHE A 3 37.48 -34.58 47.72
C PHE A 3 36.63 -33.87 46.63
N ARG A 4 37.02 -32.74 46.03
CA ARG A 4 38.03 -32.46 44.96
C ARG A 4 37.90 -33.33 43.71
N THR A 5 38.18 -32.69 42.54
CA THR A 5 38.55 -33.22 41.20
C THR A 5 37.38 -33.13 40.18
N GLU A 6 37.41 -32.53 38.99
CA GLU A 6 38.38 -31.77 38.17
C GLU A 6 37.63 -30.94 37.10
N PHE A 7 38.32 -29.92 36.58
CA PHE A 7 37.93 -28.98 35.53
C PHE A 7 38.15 -29.58 34.12
N VAL A 8 37.30 -29.27 33.14
CA VAL A 8 37.73 -29.28 31.71
C VAL A 8 37.13 -28.07 30.99
N PHE A 9 37.98 -27.06 30.76
CA PHE A 9 37.75 -25.95 29.83
C PHE A 9 38.34 -26.36 28.47
N PHE A 10 37.54 -26.31 27.40
CA PHE A 10 38.07 -26.40 26.03
C PHE A 10 38.23 -24.99 25.47
N VAL A 11 39.47 -24.51 25.46
CA VAL A 11 39.90 -23.29 24.77
C VAL A 11 40.69 -23.72 23.53
N LEU A 12 40.20 -23.40 22.34
CA LEU A 12 40.93 -23.56 21.08
C LEU A 12 41.41 -22.20 20.60
N PHE A 13 42.72 -21.95 20.71
CA PHE A 13 43.42 -20.83 20.10
C PHE A 13 44.13 -21.28 18.80
N LEU A 14 43.87 -20.50 17.74
CA LEU A 14 44.79 -19.99 16.70
C LEU A 14 45.54 -20.93 15.76
N ALA A 15 45.33 -20.70 14.46
CA ALA A 15 46.42 -20.37 13.54
C ALA A 15 45.93 -19.40 12.46
N GLY A 16 46.56 -18.23 12.37
CA GLY A 16 46.38 -17.27 11.28
C GLY A 16 47.35 -17.55 10.13
N CYS A 17 46.99 -17.08 8.94
CA CYS A 17 47.93 -16.79 7.86
C CYS A 17 47.74 -15.36 7.39
N THR A 18 48.88 -14.73 7.12
CA THR A 18 49.12 -13.30 6.90
C THR A 18 49.10 -12.94 5.42
N SER A 19 48.58 -11.75 5.14
CA SER A 19 48.94 -10.74 4.13
C SER A 19 49.66 -11.15 2.84
N ASP A 20 49.02 -10.85 1.70
CA ASP A 20 49.68 -10.19 0.56
C ASP A 20 48.85 -8.99 0.08
N LYS A 21 49.55 -7.89 -0.26
CA LYS A 21 49.03 -6.57 -0.66
C LYS A 21 49.18 -6.37 -2.18
N PRO A 22 48.63 -5.30 -2.78
CA PRO A 22 47.86 -5.37 -4.02
C PRO A 22 48.64 -5.03 -5.28
N ASP A 23 48.28 -5.66 -6.41
CA ASP A 23 48.64 -5.20 -7.75
C ASP A 23 47.46 -4.49 -8.44
N LYS A 24 47.75 -3.28 -8.94
CA LYS A 24 46.88 -2.50 -9.82
C LYS A 24 47.25 -2.77 -11.28
N ILE A 25 46.33 -3.25 -12.11
CA ILE A 25 46.31 -3.00 -13.57
C ILE A 25 44.86 -2.84 -14.07
N VAL A 26 44.50 -1.58 -14.41
CA VAL A 26 43.77 -1.01 -15.59
C VAL A 26 42.59 -1.78 -16.24
N PRO A 27 41.49 -1.10 -16.66
CA PRO A 27 40.14 -1.67 -16.68
C PRO A 27 39.75 -2.35 -18.00
N GLU A 28 39.11 -3.51 -17.90
CA GLU A 28 38.45 -4.16 -19.02
C GLU A 28 37.00 -3.66 -19.17
N LYS A 29 36.76 -3.09 -20.35
CA LYS A 29 35.52 -2.49 -20.82
C LYS A 29 34.44 -3.55 -20.99
N VAL A 30 33.70 -3.87 -19.93
CA VAL A 30 32.48 -4.69 -20.04
C VAL A 30 31.35 -3.83 -20.59
N ILE A 31 31.05 -4.08 -21.86
CA ILE A 31 29.95 -3.55 -22.64
C ILE A 31 28.62 -3.87 -21.91
N LYS A 32 27.99 -2.87 -21.30
CA LYS A 32 26.57 -2.93 -20.94
C LYS A 32 25.75 -2.94 -22.22
N LYS A 33 25.50 -4.12 -22.78
CA LYS A 33 24.45 -4.31 -23.77
C LYS A 33 23.11 -4.20 -23.03
N SER A 34 22.45 -3.05 -23.13
CA SER A 34 21.06 -2.88 -22.69
C SER A 34 20.20 -3.91 -23.44
N ILE A 35 19.49 -4.75 -22.70
CA ILE A 35 18.55 -5.75 -23.24
C ILE A 35 17.17 -5.11 -23.49
N TYR A 36 17.01 -3.80 -23.26
CA TYR A 36 15.77 -3.10 -23.61
C TYR A 36 15.84 -2.59 -25.05
N PRO A 37 14.95 -3.07 -25.95
CA PRO A 37 14.77 -2.39 -27.23
C PRO A 37 14.26 -0.98 -26.97
N SER A 38 15.02 0.01 -27.41
CA SER A 38 14.56 1.40 -27.51
C SER A 38 13.59 1.47 -28.69
N GLY A 39 12.32 1.18 -28.42
CA GLY A 39 11.22 1.30 -29.38
C GLY A 39 10.14 2.20 -28.79
N ASP A 40 9.60 3.08 -29.63
CA ASP A 40 8.55 4.04 -29.30
C ASP A 40 7.40 3.37 -28.55
N PHE A 41 7.17 3.78 -27.30
CA PHE A 41 5.97 3.40 -26.58
C PHE A 41 4.77 4.06 -27.25
N PRO A 42 3.70 3.32 -27.62
CA PRO A 42 2.47 3.95 -28.06
C PRO A 42 1.94 4.86 -26.93
N SER A 43 1.71 6.12 -27.25
CA SER A 43 1.09 7.06 -26.33
C SER A 43 -0.34 6.59 -26.05
N VAL A 44 -0.60 6.10 -24.84
CA VAL A 44 -1.97 5.80 -24.39
C VAL A 44 -2.76 7.12 -24.43
N PRO A 45 -3.97 7.16 -25.00
CA PRO A 45 -4.81 8.36 -24.95
C PRO A 45 -5.02 8.76 -23.49
N ALA A 46 -4.73 10.01 -23.15
CA ALA A 46 -5.06 10.54 -21.84
C ALA A 46 -6.58 10.47 -21.66
N LEU A 47 -7.05 9.75 -20.63
CA LEU A 47 -8.45 9.87 -20.21
C LEU A 47 -8.70 11.32 -19.81
N ALA A 48 -9.74 11.93 -20.37
CA ALA A 48 -10.16 13.27 -19.99
C ALA A 48 -10.53 13.26 -18.49
N LEU A 49 -9.90 14.15 -17.72
CA LEU A 49 -10.35 14.44 -16.36
C LEU A 49 -11.75 15.06 -16.42
N PRO A 50 -12.69 14.69 -15.52
CA PRO A 50 -13.96 15.37 -15.43
C PRO A 50 -13.73 16.84 -15.06
N THR A 51 -14.33 17.74 -15.83
CA THR A 51 -14.28 19.18 -15.59
C THR A 51 -15.01 19.52 -14.28
N PRO A 52 -14.50 20.47 -13.48
CA PRO A 52 -15.11 20.83 -12.21
C PRO A 52 -16.34 21.73 -12.46
N SER A 53 -17.43 21.14 -12.92
CA SER A 53 -18.79 21.71 -12.93
C SER A 53 -19.80 20.62 -13.27
N GLU A 54 -19.84 19.55 -12.49
CA GLU A 54 -20.98 18.64 -12.54
C GLU A 54 -21.34 18.24 -11.11
N LYS A 55 -22.56 18.61 -10.70
CA LYS A 55 -23.10 18.27 -9.39
C LYS A 55 -23.09 16.75 -9.30
N VAL A 56 -22.44 16.20 -8.28
CA VAL A 56 -22.53 14.77 -7.95
C VAL A 56 -24.00 14.49 -7.60
N VAL A 57 -24.74 13.97 -8.58
CA VAL A 57 -26.06 13.42 -8.36
C VAL A 57 -25.87 12.12 -7.61
N SER A 58 -26.32 12.08 -6.35
CA SER A 58 -26.57 10.83 -5.67
C SER A 58 -27.66 10.09 -6.44
N GLU A 59 -27.29 9.02 -7.13
CA GLU A 59 -28.25 8.10 -7.74
C GLU A 59 -29.05 7.38 -6.64
N GLY A 60 -30.22 7.93 -6.32
CA GLY A 60 -31.30 7.16 -5.70
C GLY A 60 -32.13 6.55 -6.81
N ASN A 61 -32.03 5.23 -7.02
CA ASN A 61 -32.87 4.52 -8.00
C ASN A 61 -34.10 3.90 -7.32
N THR A 62 -35.28 4.28 -7.82
CA THR A 62 -36.63 3.85 -7.42
C THR A 62 -37.11 2.57 -8.13
N ASP A 63 -36.23 1.69 -8.59
CA ASP A 63 -36.66 0.43 -9.23
C ASP A 63 -35.68 -0.72 -9.00
N GLY A 64 -36.15 -1.81 -8.37
CA GLY A 64 -35.61 -3.18 -8.54
C GLY A 64 -34.18 -3.57 -8.11
N ARG A 65 -33.35 -2.65 -7.60
CA ARG A 65 -32.08 -2.85 -6.84
C ARG A 65 -31.06 -3.87 -7.38
N VAL A 66 -30.27 -3.45 -8.37
CA VAL A 66 -28.81 -3.70 -8.31
C VAL A 66 -28.24 -2.64 -7.37
N SER A 67 -27.94 -3.03 -6.13
CA SER A 67 -27.11 -2.20 -5.25
C SER A 67 -25.68 -2.30 -5.76
N TYR A 68 -25.26 -1.35 -6.59
CA TYR A 68 -23.84 -1.12 -6.82
C TYR A 68 -23.24 -0.63 -5.51
N THR A 69 -23.00 -1.54 -4.58
CA THR A 69 -22.12 -1.24 -3.47
C THR A 69 -20.81 -0.81 -4.13
N SER A 70 -20.36 0.40 -3.83
CA SER A 70 -19.11 1.01 -4.32
C SER A 70 -17.90 0.33 -3.68
N LEU A 71 -17.99 -0.99 -3.56
CA LEU A 71 -17.04 -1.87 -2.96
C LEU A 71 -15.84 -1.95 -3.90
N ARG A 72 -14.67 -1.66 -3.35
CA ARG A 72 -13.41 -1.61 -4.08
C ARG A 72 -12.34 -2.29 -3.27
N THR A 73 -11.26 -2.65 -3.95
CA THR A 73 -10.00 -2.92 -3.28
C THR A 73 -9.05 -1.75 -3.50
N ILE A 74 -8.14 -1.55 -2.55
CA ILE A 74 -7.10 -0.53 -2.64
C ILE A 74 -5.80 -1.27 -2.88
N MET A 75 -5.31 -1.21 -4.11
CA MET A 75 -4.23 -2.06 -4.62
C MET A 75 -2.94 -1.26 -4.79
N ALA A 76 -1.85 -1.75 -4.23
CA ALA A 76 -0.50 -1.24 -4.44
C ALA A 76 0.03 -1.63 -5.84
N GLN A 77 1.06 -0.94 -6.36
CA GLN A 77 1.63 -1.28 -7.67
C GLN A 77 2.25 -2.67 -7.76
N ASN A 78 2.61 -3.29 -6.62
CA ASN A 78 3.08 -4.68 -6.59
C ASN A 78 1.92 -5.69 -6.58
N GLY A 79 0.68 -5.26 -6.80
CA GLY A 79 -0.51 -6.12 -6.87
C GLY A 79 -1.14 -6.46 -5.51
N ARG A 80 -0.50 -6.07 -4.41
CA ARG A 80 -0.99 -6.32 -3.05
C ARG A 80 -2.17 -5.43 -2.72
N VAL A 81 -3.11 -5.96 -1.96
CA VAL A 81 -4.32 -5.25 -1.58
C VAL A 81 -4.32 -4.91 -0.10
N LEU A 82 -4.72 -3.68 0.21
CA LEU A 82 -4.91 -3.20 1.57
C LEU A 82 -6.00 -4.00 2.28
N THR A 83 -5.69 -4.55 3.45
CA THR A 83 -6.59 -5.42 4.19
C THR A 83 -6.39 -5.35 5.70
N LEU A 84 -7.41 -5.81 6.42
CA LEU A 84 -7.26 -6.22 7.81
C LEU A 84 -6.58 -7.59 7.83
N TRP A 85 -5.74 -7.79 8.84
CA TRP A 85 -5.23 -9.12 9.21
C TRP A 85 -5.83 -9.59 10.54
N ALA A 86 -5.85 -8.71 11.54
CA ALA A 86 -6.60 -8.91 12.77
C ALA A 86 -7.92 -8.12 12.72
N LEU A 87 -9.00 -8.69 13.28
CA LEU A 87 -10.34 -8.10 13.26
C LEU A 87 -10.62 -7.17 14.44
N ALA A 88 -9.77 -7.18 15.46
CA ALA A 88 -9.91 -6.33 16.63
C ALA A 88 -9.58 -4.87 16.27
N GLN A 89 -10.46 -3.93 16.65
CA GLN A 89 -10.23 -2.50 16.43
C GLN A 89 -8.89 -2.05 17.02
N GLY A 90 -8.25 -1.07 16.38
CA GLY A 90 -6.91 -0.62 16.72
C GLY A 90 -5.79 -1.46 16.10
N SER A 91 -6.11 -2.54 15.38
CA SER A 91 -5.12 -3.34 14.68
C SER A 91 -4.57 -2.63 13.44
N TRP A 92 -3.29 -2.84 13.17
CA TRP A 92 -2.62 -2.35 11.96
C TRP A 92 -3.18 -2.98 10.69
N LEU A 93 -3.25 -2.18 9.63
CA LEU A 93 -3.52 -2.70 8.29
C LEU A 93 -2.21 -3.06 7.59
N TRP A 94 -2.35 -3.98 6.64
CA TRP A 94 -1.26 -4.51 5.84
C TRP A 94 -1.72 -4.60 4.38
N ALA A 95 -0.78 -4.73 3.45
CA ALA A 95 -1.11 -5.05 2.08
C ALA A 95 -0.68 -6.49 1.77
N TYR A 96 -1.60 -7.36 1.38
CA TYR A 96 -1.31 -8.77 1.09
C TYR A 96 -1.53 -9.11 -0.38
N ASP A 97 -0.78 -10.07 -0.90
CA ASP A 97 -1.03 -10.61 -2.24
C ASP A 97 -2.44 -11.25 -2.27
N PRO A 98 -3.27 -11.00 -3.31
CA PRO A 98 -4.62 -11.58 -3.37
C PRO A 98 -4.68 -13.11 -3.26
N PRO A 99 -3.76 -13.89 -3.86
CA PRO A 99 -3.75 -15.35 -3.72
C PRO A 99 -3.44 -15.81 -2.28
N SER A 100 -2.44 -15.19 -1.63
CA SER A 100 -2.00 -15.56 -0.27
C SER A 100 -3.01 -15.14 0.81
N SER A 101 -3.87 -14.17 0.51
CA SER A 101 -4.94 -13.68 1.37
C SER A 101 -6.34 -14.15 0.94
N SER A 102 -6.45 -15.14 0.06
CA SER A 102 -7.73 -15.66 -0.43
C SER A 102 -8.68 -16.07 0.70
N GLY A 103 -8.15 -16.66 1.78
CA GLY A 103 -8.90 -17.05 2.97
C GLY A 103 -9.37 -15.89 3.86
N PHE A 104 -8.94 -14.65 3.64
CA PHE A 104 -9.35 -13.50 4.47
C PHE A 104 -10.79 -13.06 4.15
N GLY A 105 -11.35 -13.50 3.01
CA GLY A 105 -12.71 -13.14 2.62
C GLY A 105 -12.85 -11.65 2.29
N GLY A 106 -13.97 -11.06 2.73
CA GLY A 106 -14.38 -9.70 2.35
C GLY A 106 -13.64 -8.57 3.06
N VAL A 107 -12.81 -8.85 4.07
CA VAL A 107 -12.07 -7.81 4.83
C VAL A 107 -11.00 -7.08 3.99
N ARG A 108 -10.74 -7.57 2.78
CA ARG A 108 -9.86 -6.97 1.76
C ARG A 108 -10.56 -5.90 0.91
N ASN A 109 -11.86 -5.72 1.14
CA ASN A 109 -12.70 -4.83 0.37
C ASN A 109 -13.19 -3.65 1.23
N TRP A 110 -13.34 -2.51 0.59
CA TRP A 110 -13.59 -1.22 1.22
C TRP A 110 -14.69 -0.47 0.49
N ASN A 111 -15.57 0.18 1.24
CA ASN A 111 -16.46 1.22 0.73
C ASN A 111 -15.73 2.55 0.78
N ILE A 112 -15.71 3.26 -0.34
CA ILE A 112 -15.13 4.60 -0.44
C ILE A 112 -16.25 5.61 -0.29
N ASN A 113 -16.32 6.26 0.86
CA ASN A 113 -17.41 7.15 1.23
C ASN A 113 -16.97 8.60 1.05
N PRO A 114 -17.46 9.31 0.00
CA PRO A 114 -17.16 10.72 -0.18
C PRO A 114 -17.90 11.58 0.85
N MET A 115 -17.25 12.64 1.31
CA MET A 115 -17.86 13.70 2.08
C MET A 115 -17.29 15.05 1.66
N SER A 116 -17.99 16.14 1.98
CA SER A 116 -17.46 17.49 1.81
C SER A 116 -17.22 18.12 3.18
N LYS A 117 -16.00 18.62 3.41
CA LYS A 117 -15.68 19.47 4.57
C LYS A 117 -15.03 20.74 4.06
N ASN A 118 -15.62 21.89 4.39
CA ASN A 118 -15.11 23.22 4.02
C ASN A 118 -14.79 23.36 2.51
N GLY A 119 -15.66 22.82 1.65
CA GLY A 119 -15.48 22.86 0.18
C GLY A 119 -14.41 21.91 -0.37
N THR A 120 -13.75 21.11 0.47
CA THR A 120 -12.81 20.08 0.05
C THR A 120 -13.49 18.71 0.04
N SER A 121 -13.32 17.97 -1.06
CA SER A 121 -13.74 16.57 -1.15
C SER A 121 -12.80 15.70 -0.32
N ILE A 122 -13.36 15.04 0.68
CA ILE A 122 -12.65 14.11 1.57
C ILE A 122 -13.29 12.73 1.48
N PHE A 123 -12.53 11.71 1.85
CA PHE A 123 -12.95 10.33 1.74
C PHE A 123 -12.69 9.60 3.06
N LYS A 124 -13.67 8.80 3.48
CA LYS A 124 -13.50 7.77 4.50
C LYS A 124 -13.56 6.39 3.84
N PHE A 125 -12.67 5.51 4.26
CA PHE A 125 -12.61 4.14 3.76
C PHE A 125 -13.15 3.21 4.82
N THR A 126 -14.32 2.64 4.58
CA THR A 126 -15.00 1.76 5.54
C THR A 126 -14.85 0.31 5.11
N ASN A 127 -14.36 -0.54 6.01
CA ASN A 127 -14.21 -1.95 5.72
C ASN A 127 -15.57 -2.61 5.49
N ALA A 128 -15.66 -3.47 4.48
CA ALA A 128 -16.91 -4.09 4.06
C ALA A 128 -17.49 -5.08 5.07
N VAL A 129 -16.63 -5.68 5.91
CA VAL A 129 -17.03 -6.74 6.84
C VAL A 129 -17.16 -6.19 8.25
N THR A 130 -16.17 -5.43 8.73
CA THR A 130 -16.17 -4.93 10.12
C THR A 130 -16.90 -3.60 10.28
N GLY A 131 -17.18 -2.86 9.20
CA GLY A 131 -17.76 -1.52 9.26
C GLY A 131 -16.84 -0.47 9.88
N THR A 132 -15.57 -0.80 10.15
CA THR A 132 -14.57 0.11 10.73
C THR A 132 -13.92 0.98 9.65
N CYS A 133 -13.47 2.18 10.01
CA CYS A 133 -12.80 3.09 9.12
C CYS A 133 -11.27 2.96 9.22
N ILE A 134 -10.58 3.22 8.11
CA ILE A 134 -9.13 3.44 8.12
C ILE A 134 -8.82 4.70 8.93
N GLU A 135 -7.84 4.61 9.81
CA GLU A 135 -7.39 5.70 10.68
C GLU A 135 -5.87 5.82 10.66
N ALA A 136 -5.35 7.03 10.44
CA ALA A 136 -3.94 7.33 10.60
C ALA A 136 -3.53 7.27 12.07
N TYR A 137 -2.53 6.45 12.38
CA TYR A 137 -2.06 6.26 13.74
C TYR A 137 -0.54 6.10 13.77
N LYS A 138 0.13 6.94 14.58
CA LYS A 138 1.60 7.03 14.63
C LYS A 138 2.19 7.14 13.21
N ASN A 139 3.00 6.17 12.80
CA ASN A 139 3.69 6.13 11.51
C ASN A 139 2.99 5.22 10.48
N GLY A 140 1.75 4.79 10.69
CA GLY A 140 1.02 3.90 9.78
C GLY A 140 -0.49 4.08 9.89
N ILE A 141 -1.23 3.03 9.61
CA ILE A 141 -2.70 3.04 9.64
C ILE A 141 -3.28 1.84 10.38
N ILE A 142 -4.34 2.09 11.13
CA ILE A 142 -5.15 1.11 11.86
C ILE A 142 -6.59 1.14 11.36
N HIS A 143 -7.42 0.19 11.79
CA HIS A 143 -8.86 0.27 11.60
C HIS A 143 -9.57 0.47 12.94
N ASN A 144 -10.53 1.39 13.00
CA ASN A 144 -11.25 1.72 14.23
C ASN A 144 -12.71 2.08 13.95
N ALA A 145 -13.53 2.25 14.99
CA ALA A 145 -14.90 2.73 14.83
C ALA A 145 -14.95 4.01 13.98
N CYS A 146 -15.84 4.06 12.98
CA CYS A 146 -15.99 5.24 12.13
C CYS A 146 -16.54 6.42 12.93
N ASP A 147 -15.85 7.56 12.89
CA ASP A 147 -16.29 8.81 13.49
C ASP A 147 -16.17 9.94 12.47
N VAL A 148 -17.29 10.64 12.20
CA VAL A 148 -17.36 11.76 11.27
C VAL A 148 -16.50 12.94 11.68
N ASN A 149 -16.22 13.10 12.97
CA ASN A 149 -15.42 14.21 13.51
C ASN A 149 -13.93 13.89 13.58
N ASN A 150 -13.56 12.61 13.50
CA ASN A 150 -12.16 12.18 13.57
C ASN A 150 -11.44 12.46 12.24
N THR A 151 -10.57 13.48 12.24
CA THR A 151 -9.77 13.88 11.08
C THR A 151 -8.66 12.89 10.74
N ALA A 152 -8.27 12.01 11.68
CA ALA A 152 -7.32 10.93 11.41
C ALA A 152 -7.92 9.86 10.48
N GLN A 153 -9.24 9.83 10.32
CA GLN A 153 -9.93 8.96 9.38
C GLN A 153 -10.25 9.66 8.05
N ASP A 154 -9.91 10.95 7.91
CA ASP A 154 -10.20 11.72 6.70
C ASP A 154 -9.00 11.69 5.75
N PHE A 155 -9.26 11.31 4.50
CA PHE A 155 -8.26 11.22 3.45
C PHE A 155 -8.62 12.06 2.23
N ILE A 156 -7.60 12.56 1.56
CA ILE A 156 -7.68 13.18 0.24
C ILE A 156 -7.06 12.21 -0.76
N ILE A 157 -7.76 12.00 -1.87
CA ILE A 157 -7.28 11.22 -3.01
C ILE A 157 -6.66 12.19 -4.00
N LEU A 158 -5.35 12.10 -4.19
CA LEU A 158 -4.60 12.94 -5.14
C LEU A 158 -4.27 12.12 -6.39
N PRO A 159 -4.63 12.57 -7.60
CA PRO A 159 -4.33 11.83 -8.81
C PRO A 159 -2.82 11.79 -9.09
N ALA A 160 -2.31 10.61 -9.45
CA ALA A 160 -0.97 10.44 -10.00
C ALA A 160 -1.03 10.49 -11.54
N THR A 161 0.08 10.87 -12.17
CA THR A 161 0.18 10.91 -13.65
C THR A 161 0.10 9.54 -14.32
N SER A 162 0.33 8.46 -13.56
CA SER A 162 0.24 7.08 -14.02
C SER A 162 -1.18 6.48 -13.97
N GLY A 163 -2.20 7.27 -13.62
CA GLY A 163 -3.58 6.80 -13.46
C GLY A 163 -3.89 6.16 -12.09
N GLY A 164 -2.88 6.01 -11.23
CA GLY A 164 -3.08 5.70 -9.82
C GLY A 164 -3.36 6.94 -8.97
N VAL A 165 -3.36 6.77 -7.65
CA VAL A 165 -3.65 7.84 -6.69
C VAL A 165 -2.70 7.79 -5.50
N PHE A 166 -2.41 8.96 -4.92
CA PHE A 166 -1.84 9.07 -3.59
C PHE A 166 -2.96 9.25 -2.57
N LEU A 167 -2.86 8.54 -1.45
CA LEU A 167 -3.82 8.64 -0.35
C LEU A 167 -3.19 9.47 0.76
N LYS A 168 -3.62 10.73 0.87
CA LYS A 168 -3.11 11.68 1.84
C LYS A 168 -4.04 11.76 3.05
N ASN A 169 -3.52 11.48 4.23
CA ASN A 169 -4.26 11.72 5.47
C ASN A 169 -4.24 13.21 5.84
N ILE A 170 -5.40 13.73 6.28
CA ILE A 170 -5.54 15.16 6.60
C ILE A 170 -4.90 15.50 7.95
N SER A 171 -5.13 14.70 9.01
CA SER A 171 -4.65 15.05 10.35
C SER A 171 -3.14 15.08 10.46
N GLN A 172 -2.44 14.19 9.74
CA GLN A 172 -0.98 14.10 9.76
C GLN A 172 -0.30 14.78 8.57
N ASN A 173 -1.07 15.20 7.56
CA ASN A 173 -0.54 15.78 6.31
C ASN A 173 0.49 14.87 5.60
N LYS A 174 0.31 13.55 5.71
CA LYS A 174 1.22 12.50 5.20
C LYS A 174 0.49 11.57 4.22
N CYS A 175 1.24 10.98 3.31
CA CYS A 175 0.75 10.04 2.31
C CYS A 175 1.02 8.58 2.72
N LEU A 176 0.11 7.69 2.34
CA LEU A 176 0.31 6.24 2.50
C LEU A 176 1.45 5.78 1.58
N ARG A 177 2.42 5.12 2.21
CA ARG A 177 3.50 4.39 1.57
C ARG A 177 3.40 2.92 1.93
N TYR A 178 3.82 2.06 1.02
CA TYR A 178 3.98 0.63 1.28
C TYR A 178 5.37 0.15 0.90
N ASP A 179 5.81 -0.98 1.47
CA ASP A 179 7.05 -1.62 1.04
C ASP A 179 6.85 -2.28 -0.33
N ILE A 180 7.40 -1.67 -1.39
CA ILE A 180 7.23 -2.18 -2.77
C ILE A 180 7.94 -3.52 -3.01
N ILE A 181 9.13 -3.68 -2.43
CA ILE A 181 9.92 -4.92 -2.47
C ILE A 181 9.90 -5.53 -1.08
N THR A 182 9.41 -6.77 -0.94
CA THR A 182 9.48 -7.53 0.31
C THR A 182 9.83 -8.99 0.05
N HIS A 183 10.37 -9.66 1.06
CA HIS A 183 10.60 -11.11 1.08
C HIS A 183 9.50 -11.87 1.83
N THR A 184 8.38 -11.21 2.11
CA THR A 184 7.21 -11.75 2.81
C THR A 184 5.98 -11.69 1.91
N ILE A 185 4.89 -12.34 2.31
CA ILE A 185 3.60 -12.33 1.58
C ILE A 185 2.79 -11.04 1.78
N TYR A 186 3.37 -10.06 2.46
CA TYR A 186 2.74 -8.79 2.79
C TYR A 186 3.71 -7.62 2.66
N SER A 187 3.17 -6.41 2.55
CA SER A 187 3.91 -5.15 2.65
C SER A 187 3.50 -4.41 3.91
N GLY A 188 4.49 -3.85 4.62
CA GLY A 188 4.24 -2.88 5.67
C GLY A 188 3.65 -1.61 5.06
N ILE A 189 2.84 -0.90 5.84
CA ILE A 189 2.18 0.34 5.43
C ILE A 189 2.53 1.43 6.41
N TYR A 190 2.97 2.56 5.86
CA TYR A 190 3.47 3.68 6.63
C TYR A 190 2.89 4.99 6.14
N LEU A 191 2.98 6.02 6.99
CA LEU A 191 2.70 7.40 6.65
C LEU A 191 4.01 8.16 6.52
N THR A 192 4.25 8.71 5.34
CA THR A 192 5.46 9.45 4.97
C THR A 192 5.07 10.80 4.38
N ASP A 193 6.06 11.66 4.18
CA ASP A 193 5.84 12.91 3.44
C ASP A 193 5.41 12.60 2.01
N CYS A 194 4.37 13.32 1.56
CA CYS A 194 3.84 13.17 0.21
C CYS A 194 4.89 13.59 -0.83
N PRO A 195 4.91 12.95 -2.01
CA PRO A 195 5.88 13.24 -3.05
C PRO A 195 5.88 14.71 -3.45
N ALA A 196 7.07 15.27 -3.62
CA ALA A 196 7.20 16.58 -4.24
C ALA A 196 6.81 16.52 -5.73
N LYS A 197 6.49 17.68 -6.31
CA LYS A 197 6.21 17.78 -7.74
C LYS A 197 7.42 17.26 -8.53
N ASN A 198 7.18 16.32 -9.44
CA ASN A 198 8.18 15.63 -10.28
C ASN A 198 9.08 14.61 -9.55
N GLU A 199 8.81 14.29 -8.28
CA GLU A 199 9.49 13.21 -7.59
C GLU A 199 8.90 11.84 -8.00
N LYS A 200 9.77 10.85 -8.16
CA LYS A 200 9.34 9.46 -8.41
C LYS A 200 9.03 8.79 -7.08
N SER A 201 7.76 8.48 -6.83
CA SER A 201 7.34 7.77 -5.61
C SER A 201 6.39 6.62 -5.95
N TYR A 202 6.98 5.55 -6.51
CA TYR A 202 6.22 4.38 -6.91
C TYR A 202 5.62 3.63 -5.71
N ASP A 203 6.26 3.69 -4.56
CA ASP A 203 5.82 3.06 -3.31
C ASP A 203 4.72 3.83 -2.56
N GLN A 204 4.14 4.87 -3.17
CA GLN A 204 3.02 5.64 -2.61
C GLN A 204 1.80 5.68 -3.53
N ILE A 205 1.89 5.08 -4.72
CA ILE A 205 0.78 5.06 -5.69
C ILE A 205 -0.07 3.82 -5.42
N TRP A 206 -1.36 4.07 -5.26
CA TRP A 206 -2.40 3.07 -5.08
C TRP A 206 -3.37 3.10 -6.26
N TYR A 207 -4.05 2.00 -6.51
CA TYR A 207 -5.11 1.88 -7.49
C TYR A 207 -6.42 1.55 -6.78
N ILE A 208 -7.48 2.27 -7.17
CA ILE A 208 -8.84 1.93 -6.76
C ILE A 208 -9.36 0.88 -7.75
N ALA A 209 -9.26 -0.38 -7.36
CA ALA A 209 -9.53 -1.52 -8.22
C ALA A 209 -10.87 -2.20 -7.87
N PRO A 210 -11.42 -3.05 -8.76
CA PRO A 210 -12.61 -3.84 -8.46
C PRO A 210 -12.48 -4.63 -7.16
N ALA A 211 -13.58 -4.83 -6.45
CA ALA A 211 -13.60 -5.67 -5.26
C ALA A 211 -13.15 -7.11 -5.58
N LEU A 212 -12.49 -7.75 -4.60
CA LEU A 212 -12.16 -9.16 -4.67
C LEU A 212 -13.38 -10.00 -4.29
N THR A 213 -14.31 -10.15 -5.24
CA THR A 213 -15.55 -10.91 -5.11
C THR A 213 -15.79 -11.73 -6.37
N ASN A 214 -16.69 -12.71 -6.29
CA ASN A 214 -17.19 -13.37 -7.49
C ASN A 214 -17.98 -12.34 -8.33
N THR A 215 -17.77 -12.36 -9.64
CA THR A 215 -18.43 -11.44 -10.58
C THR A 215 -19.25 -12.23 -11.60
N ILE A 216 -20.35 -11.63 -12.05
CA ILE A 216 -21.20 -12.17 -13.11
C ILE A 216 -20.94 -11.32 -14.36
N PRO A 217 -20.59 -11.91 -15.52
CA PRO A 217 -20.46 -11.15 -16.76
C PRO A 217 -21.76 -10.43 -17.11
N LEU A 218 -21.67 -9.17 -17.53
CA LEU A 218 -22.82 -8.46 -18.07
C LEU A 218 -22.98 -8.88 -19.54
N SER A 219 -24.07 -9.58 -19.85
CA SER A 219 -24.48 -9.99 -21.19
C SER A 219 -25.42 -8.98 -21.82
#